data_AF-A0A9P5D6A9-F1
#
_entry.id   AF-A0A9P5D6A9-F1
#
_cell.length_a   1.000
_cell.length_b   1.000
_cell.length_c   1.000
_cell.angle_alpha   90.00
_cell.angle_beta   90.00
_cell.angle_gamma   90.00
#
_symmetry.space_group_name_H-M   'P 1'
#
loop_
_entity.id
_entity.type
_entity.pdbx_description
1 polymer ?
#
loop_
_entity_poly.entity_id
_entity_poly.type
_entity_poly.pdbx_seq_one_letter_code
_entity_poly.pdbx_strand_id
1 'polypeptide(L)'
;MKLLNLVAGLTGTASAAAVLDPTPAKIPSRYESAVQGRRILALSKLADLATVFPDPGDSDADTAENRPEGLGGVPVSLMDYVADCEDQGNPTLLAIKIATSFKNVEAGSNMTISVRWIPPYPPAKRIGLLSRISSLLSFSGEQREGSEELALGPDPIPYSAANLPRFSLFGYLEPIEPDAVTSLKLAKCFTDKHHEAKWWLPGNAIHESSWARLVVTNVYWVGGFGNRAYIGWIPAEEWSSVTEQEWQQIRLPGERKGWSEWAVESTVVEL
;
A
#
# COMPACT_ATOMS: atom_id res chain seq x y z
N MET A 1 -37.32 68.44 40.88
CA MET A 1 -37.52 67.00 40.57
C MET A 1 -36.16 66.40 40.20
N LYS A 2 -35.86 65.22 40.76
CA LYS A 2 -34.52 64.59 40.89
C LYS A 2 -34.05 63.89 39.60
N LEU A 3 -32.73 63.85 39.41
CA LEU A 3 -32.01 62.87 38.59
C LEU A 3 -32.06 61.46 39.21
N LEU A 4 -32.02 60.41 38.38
CA LEU A 4 -31.04 59.30 38.49
C LEU A 4 -31.19 58.29 37.33
N ASN A 5 -30.04 57.89 36.78
CA ASN A 5 -29.82 56.81 35.80
C ASN A 5 -30.01 55.42 36.43
N LEU A 6 -30.34 54.40 35.60
CA LEU A 6 -29.91 53.02 35.82
C LEU A 6 -29.70 52.28 34.47
N VAL A 7 -28.60 51.53 34.41
CA VAL A 7 -28.14 50.67 33.29
C VAL A 7 -28.47 49.21 33.62
N ALA A 8 -28.92 48.44 32.62
CA ALA A 8 -28.83 46.96 32.49
C ALA A 8 -29.39 46.60 31.10
N GLY A 9 -28.94 45.65 30.28
CA GLY A 9 -27.97 44.56 30.35
C GLY A 9 -28.27 43.65 29.13
N LEU A 10 -27.24 43.01 28.55
CA LEU A 10 -27.27 42.26 27.28
C LEU A 10 -28.18 41.00 27.28
N THR A 11 -28.81 40.71 26.14
CA THR A 11 -29.02 39.37 25.51
C THR A 11 -29.38 39.63 24.03
N GLY A 12 -28.88 39.00 22.96
CA GLY A 12 -28.15 37.76 22.79
C GLY A 12 -28.94 36.85 21.84
N THR A 13 -28.73 36.93 20.52
CA THR A 13 -28.93 35.81 19.58
C THR A 13 -27.87 35.85 18.49
N ALA A 14 -26.73 35.21 18.77
CA ALA A 14 -25.81 34.80 17.72
C ALA A 14 -26.56 33.82 16.81
N SER A 15 -26.71 34.16 15.53
CA SER A 15 -27.19 33.21 14.52
C SER A 15 -26.20 32.08 14.45
N ALA A 16 -26.63 30.88 14.85
CA ALA A 16 -25.86 29.66 14.66
C ALA A 16 -25.61 29.51 13.16
N ALA A 17 -24.36 29.70 12.74
CA ALA A 17 -23.91 29.24 11.43
C ALA A 17 -24.20 27.74 11.39
N ALA A 18 -25.09 27.33 10.48
CA ALA A 18 -25.32 25.94 10.19
C ALA A 18 -23.97 25.32 9.83
N VAL A 19 -23.46 24.47 10.72
CA VAL A 19 -22.36 23.55 10.41
C VAL A 19 -22.90 22.72 9.25
N LEU A 20 -22.38 22.97 8.04
CA LEU A 20 -22.63 22.10 6.91
C LEU A 20 -22.11 20.72 7.32
N ASP A 21 -23.03 19.78 7.55
CA ASP A 21 -22.68 18.38 7.71
C ASP A 21 -21.86 17.97 6.48
N PRO A 22 -20.64 17.42 6.64
CA PRO A 22 -19.92 16.89 5.51
C PRO A 22 -20.79 15.80 4.90
N THR A 23 -21.10 15.95 3.60
CA THR A 23 -21.80 14.92 2.82
C THR A 23 -21.17 13.55 3.11
N PRO A 24 -21.97 12.50 3.34
CA PRO A 24 -21.43 11.16 3.59
C PRO A 24 -20.44 10.81 2.50
N ALA A 25 -19.20 10.48 2.88
CA ALA A 25 -18.17 10.13 1.92
C ALA A 25 -18.67 8.94 1.07
N LYS A 26 -18.74 9.15 -0.26
CA LYS A 26 -19.11 8.09 -1.20
C LYS A 26 -18.06 6.98 -1.10
N ILE A 27 -18.50 5.76 -0.80
CA ILE A 27 -17.63 4.59 -0.84
C ILE A 27 -17.23 4.37 -2.32
N PRO A 28 -15.92 4.24 -2.63
CA PRO A 28 -15.48 3.94 -3.98
C PRO A 28 -16.16 2.68 -4.52
N SER A 29 -16.55 2.71 -5.78
CA SER A 29 -16.97 1.53 -6.52
C SER A 29 -15.83 0.52 -6.66
N ARG A 30 -16.18 -0.69 -7.08
CA ARG A 30 -15.22 -1.75 -7.43
C ARG A 30 -14.19 -1.26 -8.47
N TYR A 31 -14.65 -0.57 -9.52
CA TYR A 31 -13.76 -0.04 -10.56
C TYR A 31 -12.88 1.12 -10.05
N GLU A 32 -13.45 2.09 -9.30
CA GLU A 32 -12.66 3.16 -8.66
C GLU A 32 -11.59 2.58 -7.71
N SER A 33 -11.83 1.41 -7.13
CA SER A 33 -10.86 0.67 -6.31
C SER A 33 -9.78 -0.03 -7.16
N ALA A 34 -10.12 -0.53 -8.34
CA ALA A 34 -9.15 -1.04 -9.30
C ALA A 34 -8.18 0.07 -9.75
N VAL A 35 -8.70 1.27 -10.03
CA VAL A 35 -7.89 2.46 -10.38
C VAL A 35 -6.93 2.82 -9.23
N GLN A 36 -7.41 2.80 -7.98
CA GLN A 36 -6.55 3.00 -6.81
C GLN A 36 -5.47 1.92 -6.70
N GLY A 37 -5.81 0.65 -6.92
CA GLY A 37 -4.85 -0.44 -6.86
C GLY A 37 -3.78 -0.36 -7.95
N ARG A 38 -4.14 0.04 -9.17
CA ARG A 38 -3.18 0.28 -10.24
C ARG A 38 -2.25 1.44 -9.94
N ARG A 39 -2.77 2.54 -9.34
CA ARG A 39 -1.92 3.62 -8.85
C ARG A 39 -0.93 3.15 -7.78
N ILE A 40 -1.39 2.35 -6.82
CA ILE A 40 -0.52 1.78 -5.79
C ILE A 40 0.55 0.90 -6.42
N LEU A 41 0.19 0.04 -7.38
CA LEU A 41 1.17 -0.80 -8.07
C LEU A 41 2.21 0.04 -8.82
N ALA A 42 1.77 1.08 -9.53
CA ALA A 42 2.64 2.01 -10.24
C ALA A 42 3.63 2.72 -9.30
N LEU A 43 3.21 3.11 -8.09
CA LEU A 43 4.03 3.86 -7.13
C LEU A 43 4.86 2.97 -6.18
N SER A 44 4.40 1.76 -5.85
CA SER A 44 5.02 0.87 -4.86
C SER A 44 6.25 0.17 -5.41
N LYS A 45 7.38 0.29 -4.72
CA LYS A 45 8.64 -0.37 -5.10
C LYS A 45 8.69 -1.85 -4.73
N LEU A 46 8.16 -2.19 -3.57
CA LEU A 46 8.29 -3.51 -2.97
C LEU A 46 6.92 -4.15 -2.82
N ALA A 47 6.89 -5.48 -2.88
CA ALA A 47 5.72 -6.28 -2.56
C ALA A 47 6.13 -7.56 -1.83
N ASP A 48 5.16 -8.18 -1.15
CA ASP A 48 5.34 -9.46 -0.49
C ASP A 48 4.86 -10.58 -1.45
N LEU A 49 5.77 -11.43 -1.91
CA LEU A 49 5.52 -12.56 -2.81
C LEU A 49 5.28 -13.82 -1.98
N ALA A 50 4.07 -14.39 -2.07
CA ALA A 50 3.72 -15.65 -1.45
C ALA A 50 3.74 -16.80 -2.47
N THR A 51 4.46 -17.86 -2.13
CA THR A 51 4.57 -19.11 -2.89
C THR A 51 4.49 -20.31 -1.94
N VAL A 52 4.35 -21.52 -2.46
CA VAL A 52 4.22 -22.75 -1.70
C VAL A 52 5.43 -23.64 -1.97
N PHE A 53 6.00 -24.22 -0.92
CA PHE A 53 7.07 -25.20 -1.10
C PHE A 53 6.53 -26.46 -1.81
N PRO A 54 7.27 -27.00 -2.79
CA PRO A 54 6.90 -28.24 -3.46
C PRO A 54 6.91 -29.42 -2.48
N ASP A 55 6.18 -30.49 -2.81
CA ASP A 55 6.19 -31.71 -1.99
C ASP A 55 7.56 -32.41 -2.09
N PRO A 56 7.98 -33.18 -1.06
CA PRO A 56 9.29 -33.82 -1.04
C PRO A 56 9.50 -34.74 -2.25
N GLY A 57 10.57 -34.49 -3.01
CA GLY A 57 10.93 -35.27 -4.20
C GLY A 57 10.53 -34.64 -5.54
N ASP A 58 9.82 -33.51 -5.53
CA ASP A 58 9.38 -32.82 -6.75
C ASP A 58 10.39 -31.79 -7.30
N SER A 59 11.50 -31.49 -6.59
CA SER A 59 12.52 -30.57 -7.11
C SER A 59 13.92 -30.75 -6.50
N ASP A 60 14.95 -30.46 -7.30
CA ASP A 60 16.35 -30.37 -6.83
C ASP A 60 16.57 -29.16 -5.89
N ALA A 61 15.62 -28.22 -5.81
CA ALA A 61 15.72 -26.99 -5.03
C ALA A 61 15.85 -27.25 -3.52
N ASP A 62 15.28 -28.35 -3.01
CA ASP A 62 15.36 -28.72 -1.59
C ASP A 62 16.82 -28.97 -1.14
N THR A 63 17.64 -29.56 -2.01
CA THR A 63 19.04 -29.87 -1.71
C THR A 63 19.94 -28.63 -1.73
N ALA A 64 19.63 -27.64 -2.58
CA ALA A 64 20.44 -26.43 -2.73
C ALA A 64 20.28 -25.44 -1.56
N GLU A 65 19.15 -25.48 -0.83
CA GLU A 65 18.83 -24.53 0.25
C GLU A 65 18.94 -25.10 1.67
N ASN A 66 19.30 -26.39 1.83
CA ASN A 66 19.25 -27.09 3.13
C ASN A 66 17.89 -26.90 3.84
N ARG A 67 16.80 -27.10 3.09
CA ARG A 67 15.45 -26.88 3.62
C ARG A 67 15.13 -27.90 4.72
N PRO A 68 14.49 -27.47 5.84
CA PRO A 68 13.96 -28.40 6.82
C PRO A 68 12.98 -29.41 6.19
N GLU A 69 12.97 -30.64 6.70
CA GLU A 69 11.98 -31.64 6.29
C GLU A 69 10.55 -31.21 6.64
N GLY A 70 9.58 -31.63 5.81
CA GLY A 70 8.15 -31.42 6.09
C GLY A 70 7.59 -30.06 5.69
N LEU A 71 8.28 -29.29 4.83
CA LEU A 71 7.78 -28.01 4.32
C LEU A 71 6.83 -28.12 3.12
N GLY A 72 6.67 -29.29 2.50
CA GLY A 72 5.77 -29.49 1.35
C GLY A 72 4.36 -28.96 1.62
N GLY A 73 3.83 -28.15 0.69
CA GLY A 73 2.51 -27.51 0.83
C GLY A 73 2.46 -26.30 1.79
N VAL A 74 3.55 -25.98 2.49
CA VAL A 74 3.62 -24.82 3.40
C VAL A 74 3.89 -23.54 2.59
N PRO A 75 3.14 -22.46 2.81
CA PRO A 75 3.41 -21.19 2.15
C PRO A 75 4.59 -20.45 2.79
N VAL A 76 5.35 -19.74 1.95
CA VAL A 76 6.36 -18.76 2.37
C VAL A 76 6.08 -17.43 1.68
N SER A 77 6.29 -16.33 2.41
CA SER A 77 6.14 -14.97 1.90
C SER A 77 7.45 -14.21 2.09
N LEU A 78 8.00 -13.68 0.99
CA LEU A 78 9.25 -12.91 0.99
C LEU A 78 9.06 -11.61 0.20
N MET A 79 9.77 -10.55 0.60
CA MET A 79 9.73 -9.27 -0.08
C MET A 79 10.57 -9.31 -1.36
N ASP A 80 10.06 -8.75 -2.45
CA ASP A 80 10.80 -8.56 -3.70
C ASP A 80 10.46 -7.23 -4.41
N TYR A 81 11.26 -6.88 -5.41
CA TYR A 81 11.05 -5.72 -6.27
C TYR A 81 9.90 -5.94 -7.25
N VAL A 82 9.03 -4.93 -7.39
CA VAL A 82 7.96 -4.91 -8.41
C VAL A 82 7.96 -3.59 -9.18
N ALA A 83 7.52 -3.64 -10.44
CA ALA A 83 7.27 -2.46 -11.25
C ALA A 83 6.03 -2.65 -12.14
N ASP A 84 5.36 -1.55 -12.52
CA ASP A 84 4.26 -1.56 -13.49
C ASP A 84 4.83 -1.12 -14.85
N CYS A 85 5.60 -2.02 -15.50
CA CYS A 85 6.30 -1.71 -16.76
C CYS A 85 5.56 -2.21 -18.00
N GLU A 86 4.35 -2.71 -17.82
CA GLU A 86 3.49 -3.27 -18.85
C GLU A 86 2.07 -2.71 -18.70
N ASP A 87 1.34 -2.60 -19.81
CA ASP A 87 0.08 -1.84 -19.81
C ASP A 87 -1.09 -2.59 -19.14
N GLN A 88 -0.99 -3.92 -19.02
CA GLN A 88 -2.10 -4.79 -18.60
C GLN A 88 -2.28 -4.91 -17.07
N GLY A 89 -1.48 -4.20 -16.27
CA GLY A 89 -1.51 -4.30 -14.80
C GLY A 89 -0.92 -5.59 -14.26
N ASN A 90 -0.19 -6.32 -15.09
CA ASN A 90 0.68 -7.41 -14.66
C ASN A 90 1.96 -6.78 -14.10
N PRO A 91 2.29 -6.97 -12.81
CA PRO A 91 3.53 -6.46 -12.28
C PRO A 91 4.72 -7.18 -12.94
N THR A 92 5.68 -6.40 -13.40
CA THR A 92 6.96 -6.87 -13.89
C THR A 92 7.90 -7.11 -12.70
N LEU A 93 8.59 -8.25 -12.73
CA LEU A 93 9.54 -8.70 -11.73
C LEU A 93 10.90 -8.93 -12.36
N LEU A 94 11.92 -8.82 -11.53
CA LEU A 94 13.28 -9.25 -11.83
C LEU A 94 13.52 -10.58 -11.12
N ALA A 95 13.25 -11.69 -11.80
CA ALA A 95 13.33 -13.02 -11.21
C ALA A 95 14.78 -13.43 -10.97
N ILE A 96 15.20 -13.45 -9.71
CA ILE A 96 16.54 -13.88 -9.29
C ILE A 96 16.48 -15.35 -8.89
N LYS A 97 17.10 -16.24 -9.69
CA LYS A 97 16.99 -17.70 -9.52
C LYS A 97 17.44 -18.24 -8.15
N ILE A 98 18.25 -17.49 -7.41
CA ILE A 98 18.68 -17.91 -6.07
C ILE A 98 17.58 -17.79 -5.03
N ALA A 99 16.56 -16.96 -5.24
CA ALA A 99 15.54 -16.70 -4.24
C ALA A 99 14.49 -17.81 -4.18
N THR A 100 14.11 -18.19 -2.97
CA THR A 100 13.16 -19.27 -2.68
C THR A 100 11.83 -19.12 -3.41
N SER A 101 11.29 -17.90 -3.53
CA SER A 101 10.02 -17.66 -4.23
C SER A 101 10.07 -18.10 -5.70
N PHE A 102 11.16 -17.81 -6.42
CA PHE A 102 11.27 -18.19 -7.83
C PHE A 102 11.55 -19.69 -7.99
N LYS A 103 12.34 -20.29 -7.09
CA LYS A 103 12.54 -21.75 -7.08
C LYS A 103 11.25 -22.52 -6.84
N ASN A 104 10.41 -22.03 -5.92
CA ASN A 104 9.10 -22.64 -5.66
C ASN A 104 8.19 -22.56 -6.90
N VAL A 105 8.24 -21.44 -7.62
CA VAL A 105 7.50 -21.27 -8.88
C VAL A 105 8.01 -22.19 -9.98
N GLU A 106 9.34 -22.32 -10.14
CA GLU A 106 9.95 -23.27 -11.06
C GLU A 106 9.54 -24.72 -10.73
N ALA A 107 9.32 -25.03 -9.45
CA ALA A 107 8.81 -26.30 -8.96
C ALA A 107 7.26 -26.43 -9.02
N GLY A 108 6.56 -25.50 -9.67
CA GLY A 108 5.12 -25.58 -9.93
C GLY A 108 4.21 -24.77 -9.00
N SER A 109 4.76 -23.97 -8.08
CA SER A 109 3.95 -23.07 -7.28
C SER A 109 3.38 -21.92 -8.13
N ASN A 110 2.10 -21.62 -7.93
CA ASN A 110 1.56 -20.31 -8.31
C ASN A 110 2.15 -19.20 -7.40
N MET A 111 1.94 -17.94 -7.77
CA MET A 111 2.42 -16.79 -7.00
C MET A 111 1.27 -15.84 -6.65
N THR A 112 1.27 -15.35 -5.41
CA THR A 112 0.43 -14.23 -4.99
C THR A 112 1.31 -13.05 -4.62
N ILE A 113 1.04 -11.86 -5.15
CA ILE A 113 1.75 -10.62 -4.80
C ILE A 113 0.84 -9.76 -3.95
N SER A 114 1.26 -9.48 -2.72
CA SER A 114 0.57 -8.59 -1.78
C SER A 114 1.23 -7.22 -1.76
N VAL A 115 0.45 -6.17 -2.02
CA VAL A 115 0.91 -4.79 -2.02
C VAL A 115 0.09 -3.98 -1.03
N ARG A 116 0.77 -3.17 -0.22
CA ARG A 116 0.15 -2.20 0.70
C ARG A 116 0.54 -0.78 0.29
N TRP A 117 -0.38 0.16 0.40
CA TRP A 117 -0.04 1.56 0.22
C TRP A 117 0.77 2.07 1.42
N ILE A 118 1.97 2.60 1.14
CA ILE A 118 2.83 3.26 2.12
C ILE A 118 2.90 4.74 1.72
N PRO A 119 2.27 5.65 2.47
CA PRO A 119 2.24 7.05 2.11
C PRO A 119 3.64 7.66 2.29
N PRO A 120 4.14 8.44 1.31
CA PRO A 120 5.45 9.09 1.43
C PRO A 120 5.48 10.19 2.50
N TYR A 121 4.31 10.71 2.90
CA TYR A 121 4.20 11.72 3.96
C TYR A 121 3.27 11.24 5.07
N PRO A 122 3.63 11.42 6.36
CA PRO A 122 2.74 11.16 7.47
C PRO A 122 1.53 12.12 7.48
N PRO A 123 0.39 11.70 8.06
CA PRO A 123 -0.79 12.55 8.22
C PRO A 123 -0.49 13.71 9.16
N ALA A 124 -1.05 14.89 8.87
CA ALA A 124 -0.93 16.07 9.72
C ALA A 124 -1.72 15.93 11.04
N LYS A 125 -2.75 15.08 11.05
CA LYS A 125 -3.59 14.78 12.22
C LYS A 125 -3.82 13.28 12.29
N ARG A 126 -3.38 12.65 13.39
CA ARG A 126 -3.60 11.22 13.69
C ARG A 126 -5.03 10.95 14.19
N ILE A 127 -5.48 9.71 14.03
CA ILE A 127 -6.64 9.13 14.72
C ILE A 127 -6.37 9.18 16.23
N GLY A 128 -6.91 10.19 16.90
CA GLY A 128 -6.79 10.32 18.35
C GLY A 128 -7.62 9.26 19.05
N LEU A 129 -7.01 8.17 19.52
CA LEU A 129 -7.66 7.24 20.45
C LEU A 129 -7.15 7.38 21.90
N LEU A 130 -5.93 7.92 22.12
CA LEU A 130 -5.33 7.97 23.47
C LEU A 130 -4.66 9.30 23.86
N SER A 131 -4.54 10.30 22.98
CA SER A 131 -3.90 11.58 23.38
C SER A 131 -4.72 12.42 24.37
N ARG A 132 -5.98 12.03 24.65
CA ARG A 132 -6.87 12.70 25.60
C ARG A 132 -7.02 11.98 26.95
N ILE A 133 -6.61 10.73 27.04
CA ILE A 133 -6.69 9.97 28.31
C ILE A 133 -5.42 10.20 29.15
N SER A 134 -4.27 10.46 28.52
CA SER A 134 -3.08 10.92 29.27
C SER A 134 -3.31 12.26 29.97
N SER A 135 -4.09 13.18 29.38
CA SER A 135 -4.44 14.46 30.01
C SER A 135 -5.50 14.36 31.11
N LEU A 136 -6.29 13.27 31.14
CA LEU A 136 -7.38 13.10 32.10
C LEU A 136 -6.91 12.39 33.38
N LEU A 137 -5.84 11.60 33.31
CA LEU A 137 -5.21 10.96 34.47
C LEU A 137 -4.20 11.88 35.20
N SER A 138 -3.98 13.11 34.72
CA SER A 138 -3.14 14.13 35.37
C SER A 138 -3.86 14.95 36.46
N PHE A 139 -5.14 14.67 36.77
CA PHE A 139 -5.94 15.41 37.75
C PHE A 139 -6.04 14.73 39.13
N SER A 140 -5.18 13.75 39.42
CA SER A 140 -5.03 13.16 40.75
C SER A 140 -3.60 13.41 41.21
N GLY A 141 -3.43 14.37 42.11
CA GLY A 141 -2.15 14.95 42.46
C GLY A 141 -1.12 13.94 42.97
N GLU A 142 0.10 14.06 42.46
CA GLU A 142 1.33 13.98 43.23
C GLU A 142 2.43 14.57 42.34
N GLN A 143 3.13 15.60 42.82
CA GLN A 143 4.29 16.14 42.11
C GLN A 143 5.37 15.06 42.05
N ARG A 144 5.52 14.44 40.87
CA ARG A 144 6.70 13.63 40.54
C ARG A 144 7.57 14.44 39.59
N GLU A 145 8.55 15.10 40.18
CA GLU A 145 9.71 15.62 39.46
C GLU A 145 10.36 14.47 38.67
N GLY A 146 10.64 14.71 37.39
CA GLY A 146 11.51 13.85 36.58
C GLY A 146 10.86 12.57 36.05
N SER A 147 9.75 12.65 35.31
CA SER A 147 9.50 11.64 34.28
C SER A 147 10.30 12.05 33.04
N GLU A 148 11.45 11.44 32.84
CA GLU A 148 12.01 11.27 31.50
C GLU A 148 10.85 10.81 30.61
N GLU A 149 10.46 11.68 29.68
CA GLU A 149 9.67 11.32 28.52
C GLU A 149 10.35 10.06 27.99
N LEU A 150 9.72 8.89 28.12
CA LEU A 150 10.18 7.68 27.48
C LEU A 150 10.28 8.05 26.01
N ALA A 151 11.49 8.36 25.56
CA ALA A 151 11.80 8.72 24.20
C ALA A 151 11.64 7.45 23.37
N LEU A 152 10.38 7.03 23.21
CA LEU A 152 9.97 6.12 22.16
C LEU A 152 10.45 6.81 20.90
N GLY A 153 11.43 6.20 20.23
CA GLY A 153 11.98 6.71 18.99
C GLY A 153 10.88 7.01 17.98
N PRO A 154 11.22 7.65 16.85
CA PRO A 154 10.22 8.01 15.84
C PRO A 154 9.34 6.80 15.48
N ASP A 155 8.02 6.98 15.55
CA ASP A 155 7.04 5.98 15.16
C ASP A 155 7.32 5.56 13.70
N PRO A 156 7.77 4.32 13.43
CA PRO A 156 8.14 3.89 12.09
C PRO A 156 6.93 3.77 11.16
N ILE A 157 5.71 3.74 11.71
CA ILE A 157 4.46 3.71 10.96
C ILE A 157 3.57 4.84 11.50
N PRO A 158 3.87 6.11 11.13
CA PRO A 158 3.21 7.28 11.69
C PRO A 158 1.78 7.49 11.15
N TYR A 159 1.07 6.41 10.81
CA TYR A 159 -0.27 6.34 10.24
C TYR A 159 -0.92 4.99 10.61
N SER A 160 -2.23 4.89 10.45
CA SER A 160 -3.04 3.71 10.66
C SER A 160 -3.00 2.87 9.39
N ALA A 161 -2.05 1.93 9.34
CA ALA A 161 -1.88 1.04 8.20
C ALA A 161 -3.19 0.28 7.85
N ALA A 162 -4.03 -0.02 8.84
CA ALA A 162 -5.31 -0.69 8.63
C ALA A 162 -6.33 0.16 7.84
N ASN A 163 -6.22 1.49 7.93
CA ASN A 163 -7.07 2.45 7.22
C ASN A 163 -6.63 2.69 5.78
N LEU A 164 -5.42 2.24 5.40
CA LEU A 164 -4.90 2.45 4.05
C LEU A 164 -5.18 1.26 3.13
N PRO A 165 -5.29 1.52 1.81
CA PRO A 165 -5.55 0.48 0.86
C PRO A 165 -4.43 -0.56 0.76
N ARG A 166 -4.82 -1.81 0.54
CA ARG A 166 -3.95 -2.96 0.29
C ARG A 166 -4.68 -4.00 -0.55
N PHE A 167 -3.94 -4.80 -1.30
CA PHE A 167 -4.52 -5.81 -2.17
C PHE A 167 -3.57 -6.98 -2.42
N SER A 168 -4.15 -8.09 -2.85
CA SER A 168 -3.44 -9.28 -3.29
C SER A 168 -3.78 -9.57 -4.75
N LEU A 169 -2.75 -9.73 -5.58
CA LEU A 169 -2.83 -10.20 -6.95
C LEU A 169 -2.50 -11.69 -6.97
N PHE A 170 -3.40 -12.51 -7.48
CA PHE A 170 -3.20 -13.95 -7.61
C PHE A 170 -2.92 -14.29 -9.07
N GLY A 171 -1.95 -15.17 -9.32
CA GLY A 171 -1.60 -15.53 -10.68
C GLY A 171 -0.52 -16.58 -10.76
N TYR A 172 0.11 -16.61 -11.94
CA TYR A 172 1.29 -17.41 -12.22
C TYR A 172 2.35 -16.50 -12.82
N LEU A 173 3.61 -16.88 -12.61
CA LEU A 173 4.73 -16.16 -13.16
C LEU A 173 4.98 -16.64 -14.60
N GLU A 174 5.06 -15.70 -15.53
CA GLU A 174 5.42 -15.97 -16.92
C GLU A 174 6.79 -15.32 -17.22
N PRO A 175 7.78 -16.07 -17.72
CA PRO A 175 9.02 -15.49 -18.22
C PRO A 175 8.75 -14.54 -19.38
N ILE A 176 9.41 -13.38 -19.37
CA ILE A 176 9.39 -12.47 -20.51
C ILE A 176 10.65 -12.75 -21.33
N GLU A 177 10.47 -13.09 -22.61
CA GLU A 177 11.55 -13.22 -23.60
C GLU A 177 11.53 -12.00 -24.53
N PRO A 178 12.06 -10.84 -24.10
CA PRO A 178 11.96 -9.62 -24.88
C PRO A 178 12.98 -9.59 -26.02
N ASP A 179 12.60 -8.96 -27.14
CA ASP A 179 13.58 -8.49 -28.12
C ASP A 179 14.49 -7.39 -27.53
N ALA A 180 15.53 -7.00 -28.26
CA ALA A 180 16.50 -6.02 -27.77
C ALA A 180 15.85 -4.66 -27.40
N VAL A 181 14.83 -4.23 -28.14
CA VAL A 181 14.16 -2.94 -27.92
C VAL A 181 13.29 -3.01 -26.66
N THR A 182 12.54 -4.10 -26.51
CA THR A 182 11.66 -4.37 -25.38
C THR A 182 12.48 -4.55 -24.11
N SER A 183 13.63 -5.23 -24.19
CA SER A 183 14.55 -5.42 -23.07
C SER A 183 15.08 -4.07 -22.57
N LEU A 184 15.44 -3.16 -23.48
CA LEU A 184 15.85 -1.79 -23.11
C LEU A 184 14.72 -0.97 -22.48
N LYS A 185 13.47 -1.13 -22.95
CA LYS A 185 12.29 -0.46 -22.37
C LYS A 185 12.02 -0.98 -20.96
N LEU A 186 12.04 -2.29 -20.76
CA LEU A 186 11.88 -2.92 -19.44
C LEU A 186 13.00 -2.48 -18.49
N ALA A 187 14.25 -2.54 -18.94
CA ALA A 187 15.40 -2.09 -18.17
C ALA A 187 15.25 -0.62 -17.75
N LYS A 188 14.88 0.27 -18.67
CA LYS A 188 14.65 1.69 -18.37
C LYS A 188 13.52 1.87 -17.35
N CYS A 189 12.33 1.32 -17.62
CA CYS A 189 11.19 1.47 -16.73
C CYS A 189 11.49 0.93 -15.32
N PHE A 190 12.07 -0.27 -15.24
CA PHE A 190 12.36 -0.92 -13.98
C PHE A 190 13.42 -0.13 -13.19
N THR A 191 14.47 0.35 -13.85
CA THR A 191 15.54 1.12 -13.19
C THR A 191 15.18 2.56 -12.89
N ASP A 192 14.18 3.16 -13.55
CA ASP A 192 13.60 4.45 -13.15
C ASP A 192 12.91 4.32 -11.77
N LYS A 193 12.41 3.13 -11.42
CA LYS A 193 11.81 2.83 -10.11
C LYS A 193 12.83 2.30 -9.10
N HIS A 194 13.75 1.47 -9.56
CA HIS A 194 14.77 0.74 -8.78
C HIS A 194 16.17 1.08 -9.30
N HIS A 195 16.67 2.26 -8.93
CA HIS A 195 17.93 2.81 -9.45
C HIS A 195 19.13 1.87 -9.22
N GLU A 196 19.11 1.10 -8.15
CA GLU A 196 20.11 0.13 -7.77
C GLU A 196 20.08 -1.14 -8.64
N ALA A 197 18.91 -1.50 -9.19
CA ALA A 197 18.71 -2.73 -9.94
C ALA A 197 19.54 -2.82 -11.23
N LYS A 198 20.06 -1.67 -11.71
CA LYS A 198 21.01 -1.60 -12.84
C LYS A 198 22.21 -2.55 -12.70
N TRP A 199 22.58 -2.91 -11.47
CA TRP A 199 23.72 -3.79 -11.19
C TRP A 199 23.39 -5.28 -11.27
N TRP A 200 22.13 -5.67 -11.38
CA TRP A 200 21.71 -7.08 -11.47
C TRP A 200 20.56 -7.29 -12.47
N LEU A 201 20.48 -6.44 -13.49
CA LEU A 201 19.60 -6.67 -14.64
C LEU A 201 20.01 -7.92 -15.43
N PRO A 202 19.10 -8.51 -16.20
CA PRO A 202 19.39 -9.71 -17.00
C PRO A 202 20.54 -9.44 -17.97
N GLY A 203 21.43 -10.43 -18.11
CA GLY A 203 22.64 -10.32 -18.94
C GLY A 203 23.89 -9.78 -18.22
N ASN A 204 23.81 -9.46 -16.93
CA ASN A 204 25.00 -9.20 -16.12
C ASN A 204 25.67 -10.52 -15.67
N ALA A 205 27.00 -10.53 -15.54
CA ALA A 205 27.81 -11.72 -15.25
C ALA A 205 27.76 -12.19 -13.78
N ILE A 206 27.20 -11.39 -12.86
CA ILE A 206 27.30 -11.63 -11.40
C ILE A 206 26.04 -12.32 -10.85
N HIS A 207 24.86 -12.09 -11.45
CA HIS A 207 23.59 -12.66 -10.99
C HIS A 207 22.74 -13.11 -12.19
N GLU A 208 22.33 -14.38 -12.19
CA GLU A 208 21.34 -14.90 -13.15
C GLU A 208 19.95 -14.37 -12.79
N SER A 209 19.64 -13.16 -13.25
CA SER A 209 18.30 -12.62 -13.23
C SER A 209 17.65 -12.72 -14.61
N SER A 210 16.32 -12.80 -14.62
CA SER A 210 15.52 -12.81 -15.85
C SER A 210 14.29 -11.92 -15.68
N TRP A 211 13.76 -11.42 -16.81
CA TRP A 211 12.51 -10.69 -16.79
C TRP A 211 11.35 -11.66 -16.62
N ALA A 212 10.42 -11.33 -15.74
CA ALA A 212 9.20 -12.10 -15.55
C ALA A 212 8.02 -11.16 -15.27
N ARG A 213 6.81 -11.65 -15.50
CA ARG A 213 5.58 -10.96 -15.11
C ARG A 213 4.67 -11.88 -14.33
N LEU A 214 3.93 -11.33 -13.37
CA LEU A 214 2.79 -12.05 -12.81
C LEU A 214 1.59 -11.84 -13.73
N VAL A 215 1.11 -12.89 -14.38
CA VAL A 215 -0.16 -12.85 -15.10
C VAL A 215 -1.28 -12.89 -14.07
N VAL A 216 -1.94 -11.73 -13.87
CA VAL A 216 -2.99 -11.57 -12.86
C VAL A 216 -4.26 -12.28 -13.29
N THR A 217 -4.77 -13.15 -12.42
CA THR A 217 -6.00 -13.94 -12.64
C THR A 217 -7.11 -13.57 -11.67
N ASN A 218 -6.76 -13.11 -10.46
CA ASN A 218 -7.72 -12.65 -9.46
C ASN A 218 -7.13 -11.50 -8.65
N VAL A 219 -7.99 -10.61 -8.16
CA VAL A 219 -7.58 -9.48 -7.32
C VAL A 219 -8.47 -9.42 -6.09
N TYR A 220 -7.87 -9.40 -4.91
CA TYR A 220 -8.59 -9.15 -3.66
C TYR A 220 -8.18 -7.81 -3.07
N TRP A 221 -9.15 -6.94 -2.81
CA TRP A 221 -8.94 -5.55 -2.42
C TRP A 221 -9.48 -5.26 -1.02
N VAL A 222 -8.71 -4.47 -0.26
CA VAL A 222 -9.13 -3.87 1.01
C VAL A 222 -8.75 -2.40 1.01
N GLY A 223 -9.71 -1.50 0.76
CA GLY A 223 -9.41 -0.07 0.63
C GLY A 223 -9.21 0.70 1.94
N GLY A 224 -9.41 0.06 3.09
CA GLY A 224 -9.32 0.69 4.42
C GLY A 224 -10.41 0.17 5.34
N PHE A 225 -11.01 1.05 6.16
CA PHE A 225 -12.17 0.67 6.97
C PHE A 225 -13.41 0.44 6.08
N GLY A 226 -14.09 -0.71 6.25
CA GLY A 226 -15.17 -1.16 5.37
C GLY A 226 -16.44 -0.30 5.34
N ASN A 227 -16.57 0.69 6.22
CA ASN A 227 -17.63 1.69 6.18
C ASN A 227 -17.29 2.91 5.30
N ARG A 228 -16.07 2.97 4.76
CA ARG A 228 -15.54 4.10 3.97
C ARG A 228 -14.91 3.67 2.66
N ALA A 229 -14.61 2.38 2.52
CA ALA A 229 -13.92 1.83 1.37
C ALA A 229 -14.55 0.51 0.94
N TYR A 230 -14.46 0.23 -0.37
CA TYR A 230 -14.77 -1.09 -0.90
C TYR A 230 -13.81 -2.14 -0.34
N ILE A 231 -14.35 -3.31 -0.03
CA ILE A 231 -13.60 -4.52 0.34
C ILE A 231 -14.22 -5.67 -0.45
N GLY A 232 -13.40 -6.39 -1.21
CA GLY A 232 -13.89 -7.51 -1.99
C GLY A 232 -13.04 -7.84 -3.20
N TRP A 233 -13.56 -8.77 -4.01
CA TRP A 233 -12.93 -9.24 -5.22
C TRP A 233 -13.14 -8.27 -6.39
N ILE A 234 -12.05 -7.94 -7.07
CA ILE A 234 -12.06 -7.17 -8.32
C ILE A 234 -11.82 -8.16 -9.48
N PRO A 235 -12.69 -8.19 -10.49
CA PRO A 235 -12.47 -9.02 -11.68
C PRO A 235 -11.17 -8.66 -12.39
N ALA A 236 -10.47 -9.66 -12.92
CA ALA A 236 -9.18 -9.46 -13.61
C ALA A 236 -9.33 -8.60 -14.87
N GLU A 237 -10.47 -8.68 -15.57
CA GLU A 237 -10.80 -7.82 -16.71
C GLU A 237 -10.94 -6.35 -16.29
N GLU A 238 -11.50 -6.06 -15.12
CA GLU A 238 -11.57 -4.68 -14.62
C GLU A 238 -10.17 -4.17 -14.28
N TRP A 239 -9.38 -4.97 -13.57
CA TRP A 239 -8.00 -4.65 -13.22
C TRP A 239 -7.13 -4.33 -14.44
N SER A 240 -7.20 -5.20 -15.45
CA SER A 240 -6.42 -5.07 -16.69
C SER A 240 -6.92 -3.96 -17.61
N SER A 241 -8.20 -3.57 -17.50
CA SER A 241 -8.77 -2.48 -18.30
C SER A 241 -8.38 -1.08 -17.84
N VAL A 242 -7.92 -0.92 -16.60
CA VAL A 242 -7.49 0.39 -16.07
C VAL A 242 -6.29 0.89 -16.85
N THR A 243 -6.37 2.13 -17.31
CA THR A 243 -5.31 2.80 -18.07
C THR A 243 -4.37 3.61 -17.17
N GLU A 244 -3.18 3.91 -17.70
CA GLU A 244 -2.25 4.84 -17.06
C GLU A 244 -2.86 6.21 -16.80
N GLN A 245 -3.62 6.72 -17.76
CA GLN A 245 -4.29 8.01 -17.64
C GLN A 245 -5.23 8.05 -16.43
N GLU A 246 -6.04 7.02 -16.23
CA GLU A 246 -7.00 6.97 -15.13
C GLU A 246 -6.32 6.94 -13.77
N TRP A 247 -5.29 6.09 -13.60
CA TRP A 247 -4.61 6.02 -12.32
C TRP A 247 -3.75 7.27 -12.07
N GLN A 248 -3.23 7.94 -13.11
CA GLN A 248 -2.49 9.20 -12.96
C GLN A 248 -3.37 10.37 -12.47
N GLN A 249 -4.66 10.36 -12.82
CA GLN A 249 -5.63 11.41 -12.50
C GLN A 249 -6.11 11.41 -11.05
N ILE A 250 -5.97 10.29 -10.32
CA ILE A 250 -6.34 10.21 -8.91
C ILE A 250 -5.14 10.47 -7.99
N ARG A 251 -5.42 10.60 -6.69
CA ARG A 251 -4.40 10.71 -5.62
C ARG A 251 -4.78 9.80 -4.47
N LEU A 252 -3.79 9.09 -3.92
CA LEU A 252 -3.94 8.27 -2.74
C LEU A 252 -3.70 9.11 -1.48
N PRO A 253 -4.25 8.70 -0.32
CA PRO A 253 -3.99 9.36 0.95
C PRO A 253 -2.48 9.45 1.24
N GLY A 254 -1.99 10.66 1.53
CA GLY A 254 -0.59 10.86 1.92
C GLY A 254 0.43 10.99 0.80
N GLU A 255 0.00 11.06 -0.46
CA GLU A 255 0.87 11.52 -1.55
C GLU A 255 1.28 12.98 -1.44
N ARG A 256 0.50 13.80 -0.72
CA ARG A 256 0.85 15.19 -0.39
C ARG A 256 0.92 15.37 1.11
N LYS A 257 1.78 16.29 1.54
CA LYS A 257 1.84 16.75 2.93
C LYS A 257 0.49 17.37 3.31
N GLY A 258 0.16 17.33 4.60
CA GLY A 258 -1.04 18.00 5.13
C GLY A 258 -2.32 17.16 5.12
N TRP A 259 -2.28 15.93 4.59
CA TRP A 259 -3.45 15.07 4.55
C TRP A 259 -3.93 14.67 5.96
N SER A 260 -5.25 14.45 6.07
CA SER A 260 -5.90 14.02 7.31
C SER A 260 -6.24 12.54 7.22
N GLU A 261 -5.90 11.80 8.27
CA GLU A 261 -6.18 10.36 8.35
C GLU A 261 -7.69 10.05 8.42
N TRP A 262 -8.50 11.01 8.86
CA TRP A 262 -9.95 10.91 8.90
C TRP A 262 -10.63 11.33 7.60
N ALA A 263 -9.94 12.07 6.73
CA ALA A 263 -10.52 12.54 5.50
C ALA A 263 -10.55 11.39 4.49
N VAL A 264 -11.74 10.97 4.09
CA VAL A 264 -11.94 10.42 2.76
C VAL A 264 -11.88 11.63 1.84
N GLU A 265 -10.68 12.14 1.56
CA GLU A 265 -10.55 13.10 0.45
C GLU A 265 -11.02 12.33 -0.77
N SER A 266 -12.22 12.69 -1.25
CA SER A 266 -12.75 12.22 -2.51
C SER A 266 -11.63 12.37 -3.51
N THR A 267 -11.21 11.27 -4.13
CA THR A 267 -10.23 11.26 -5.20
C THR A 267 -10.74 12.18 -6.30
N VAL A 268 -10.35 13.46 -6.26
CA VAL A 268 -10.76 14.45 -7.24
C VAL A 268 -9.97 14.12 -8.49
N VAL A 269 -10.68 13.69 -9.53
CA VAL A 269 -10.19 13.78 -10.90
C VAL A 269 -10.12 15.29 -11.19
N GLU A 270 -8.94 15.89 -11.03
CA GLU A 270 -8.68 17.20 -11.62
C GLU A 270 -8.61 16.96 -13.14
N LEU A 271 -9.73 17.25 -13.84
CA LEU A 271 -9.79 17.32 -15.30
C LEU A 271 -9.03 18.53 -15.83
#